data_AF-A0A2V6N2L1-F1
#
_entry.id   AF-A0A2V6N2L1-F1
#
_cell.length_a   1.000
_cell.length_b   1.000
_cell.length_c   1.000
_cell.angle_alpha   90.00
_cell.angle_beta   90.00
_cell.angle_gamma   90.00
#
_symmetry.space_group_name_H-M   'P 1'
#
loop_
_entity.id
_entity.type
_entity.pdbx_description
1 polymer ?
#
loop_
_entity_poly.entity_id
_entity_poly.type
_entity_poly.pdbx_seq_one_letter_code
_entity_poly.pdbx_strand_id
1 'polypeptide(L)'
;MILDVVYNHFGPDGNYLGVYSDDYINRQRENEWGDSINFDGKNCGPVREFFITNGRYWIEEFHFDGFRFDATQSIHDKSQEYIVGAIGRAAREAAGKRSILLFAENELQEAKLIRTREQGGDHLDGVWNDDWHHAAVVALTGRNEAYYSDYRGCPQEFISAAKYGYLYQGQAYSWQEAPRGYPSLDLKPEAFVSFLENHDQVSNSATGDRLRLQTSPGRYRAMTALLLLGPWTPLLFQGEEFGASTPFLYFSEVGDEKLREAVKKGRFEFLAQFPSAASAEVTLAVPYEIETFRRCKLDWNEREKNHAFSNLHRDLIKLRHDDSRLRQESKGGIDGAELRSESLALRYFDEINDDRLLIVNFGGREELTPVPEPLLAPPADCTWEILWTSDSRRYGGPGAVDIDTDEKWVLPAESALVFRPQRRKQPRKQPKRR
;
A
#
# COMPACT_ATOMS: atom_id res chain seq x y z
N MET A 1 -14.19 -6.82 -9.49
CA MET A 1 -14.55 -5.67 -8.65
C MET A 1 -14.54 -6.11 -7.19
N ILE A 2 -13.78 -5.43 -6.34
CA ILE A 2 -13.70 -5.70 -4.90
C ILE A 2 -14.50 -4.60 -4.18
N LEU A 3 -15.34 -4.98 -3.22
CA LEU A 3 -16.14 -4.03 -2.44
C LEU A 3 -15.48 -3.75 -1.09
N ASP A 4 -15.39 -2.48 -0.72
CA ASP A 4 -15.03 -2.06 0.65
C ASP A 4 -16.24 -2.25 1.57
N VAL A 5 -16.10 -3.04 2.64
CA VAL A 5 -17.19 -3.37 3.56
C VAL A 5 -16.80 -2.99 5.00
N VAL A 6 -17.72 -2.29 5.67
CA VAL A 6 -17.56 -1.82 7.04
C VAL A 6 -18.37 -2.72 7.97
N TYR A 7 -17.67 -3.62 8.67
CA TYR A 7 -18.27 -4.57 9.62
C TYR A 7 -17.78 -4.39 11.06
N ASN A 8 -17.09 -3.27 11.33
CA ASN A 8 -16.60 -2.91 12.66
C ASN A 8 -17.50 -1.90 13.39
N HIS A 9 -18.30 -1.11 12.69
CA HIS A 9 -19.28 -0.18 13.25
C HIS A 9 -20.46 0.07 12.29
N PHE A 10 -21.47 0.80 12.76
CA PHE A 10 -22.54 1.37 11.92
C PHE A 10 -22.44 2.89 11.91
N GLY A 11 -22.87 3.52 10.82
CA GLY A 11 -22.92 4.97 10.72
C GLY A 11 -23.82 5.62 11.80
N PRO A 12 -23.54 6.89 12.17
CA PRO A 12 -24.25 7.57 13.27
C PRO A 12 -25.68 8.00 12.92
N ASP A 13 -26.09 7.91 11.66
CA ASP A 13 -27.42 8.23 11.17
C ASP A 13 -27.99 7.04 10.38
N GLY A 14 -29.28 6.76 10.55
CA GLY A 14 -29.98 5.66 9.87
C GLY A 14 -29.84 4.25 10.49
N ASN A 15 -29.09 4.07 11.58
CA ASN A 15 -29.01 2.78 12.28
C ASN A 15 -30.17 2.57 13.27
N TYR A 16 -31.18 1.81 12.87
CA TYR A 16 -32.35 1.48 13.70
C TYR A 16 -32.27 0.10 14.39
N LEU A 17 -31.14 -0.62 14.31
CA LEU A 17 -31.03 -1.97 14.87
C LEU A 17 -31.33 -2.00 16.38
N GLY A 18 -30.90 -0.98 17.12
CA GLY A 18 -31.18 -0.83 18.55
C GLY A 18 -32.66 -0.66 18.92
N VAL A 19 -33.54 -0.32 17.95
CA VAL A 19 -34.99 -0.30 18.17
C VAL A 19 -35.57 -1.71 18.20
N TYR A 20 -34.97 -2.65 17.46
CA TYR A 20 -35.45 -4.03 17.36
C TYR A 20 -34.84 -4.93 18.44
N SER A 21 -33.56 -4.74 18.75
CA SER A 21 -32.87 -5.50 19.80
C SER A 21 -31.63 -4.77 20.29
N ASP A 22 -31.48 -4.72 21.62
CA ASP A 22 -30.25 -4.28 22.28
C ASP A 22 -29.07 -5.23 22.03
N ASP A 23 -29.32 -6.47 21.57
CA ASP A 23 -28.28 -7.49 21.40
C ASP A 23 -27.40 -7.28 20.17
N TYR A 24 -27.72 -6.34 19.25
CA TYR A 24 -26.84 -6.04 18.10
C TYR A 24 -25.55 -5.34 18.51
N ILE A 25 -25.56 -4.67 19.65
CA ILE A 25 -24.51 -3.78 20.11
C ILE A 25 -23.96 -4.27 21.44
N ASN A 26 -22.64 -4.22 21.58
CA ASN A 26 -21.95 -4.40 22.85
C ASN A 26 -21.56 -3.05 23.45
N ARG A 27 -22.48 -2.45 24.23
CA ARG A 27 -22.28 -1.15 24.92
C ARG A 27 -21.19 -1.17 26.00
N GLN A 28 -20.61 -2.32 26.32
CA GLN A 28 -19.50 -2.44 27.27
C GLN A 28 -18.13 -2.28 26.57
N ARG A 29 -18.13 -2.20 25.23
CA ARG A 29 -16.93 -2.02 24.41
C ARG A 29 -17.22 -0.92 23.39
N GLU A 30 -16.73 0.27 23.64
CA GLU A 30 -16.70 1.35 22.64
C GLU A 30 -15.46 1.19 21.76
N ASN A 31 -15.58 1.54 20.48
CA ASN A 31 -14.48 1.71 19.54
C ASN A 31 -14.39 3.18 19.07
N GLU A 32 -13.43 3.50 18.20
CA GLU A 32 -13.17 4.88 17.75
C GLU A 32 -14.33 5.54 17.00
N TRP A 33 -15.28 4.75 16.47
CA TRP A 33 -16.42 5.23 15.67
C TRP A 33 -17.78 4.98 16.34
N GLY A 34 -17.79 4.45 17.57
CA GLY A 34 -18.98 4.29 18.38
C GLY A 34 -19.08 2.94 19.08
N ASP A 35 -20.31 2.48 19.23
CA ASP A 35 -20.67 1.23 19.90
C ASP A 35 -20.16 0.00 19.10
N SER A 36 -19.48 -0.94 19.76
CA SER A 36 -19.00 -2.17 19.09
C SER A 36 -20.14 -3.11 18.72
N ILE A 37 -20.02 -3.81 17.59
CA ILE A 37 -20.98 -4.85 17.19
C ILE A 37 -20.80 -6.11 18.05
N ASN A 38 -21.91 -6.75 18.43
CA ASN A 38 -21.91 -7.93 19.29
C ASN A 38 -21.66 -9.23 18.52
N PHE A 39 -20.40 -9.62 18.34
CA PHE A 39 -20.02 -10.88 17.67
C PHE A 39 -19.70 -12.06 18.60
N ASP A 40 -19.39 -11.79 19.87
CA ASP A 40 -18.95 -12.80 20.85
C ASP A 40 -19.76 -12.81 22.16
N GLY A 41 -20.69 -11.88 22.32
CA GLY A 41 -21.46 -11.71 23.55
C GLY A 41 -22.75 -12.52 23.60
N LYS A 42 -23.59 -12.19 24.57
CA LYS A 42 -24.90 -12.82 24.76
C LYS A 42 -25.74 -12.61 23.50
N ASN A 43 -26.46 -13.66 23.06
CA ASN A 43 -27.37 -13.61 21.92
C ASN A 43 -26.75 -13.13 20.59
N CYS A 44 -25.42 -13.26 20.42
CA CYS A 44 -24.73 -12.81 19.20
C CYS A 44 -25.05 -13.62 17.93
N GLY A 45 -25.69 -14.80 18.04
CA GLY A 45 -25.96 -15.69 16.91
C GLY A 45 -26.65 -15.01 15.71
N PRO A 46 -27.83 -14.39 15.90
CA PRO A 46 -28.51 -13.62 14.85
C PRO A 46 -27.70 -12.42 14.32
N VAL A 47 -26.89 -11.78 15.17
CA VAL A 47 -26.01 -10.67 14.76
C VAL A 47 -24.95 -11.19 13.80
N ARG A 48 -24.26 -12.27 14.13
CA ARG A 48 -23.28 -12.92 13.25
C ARG A 48 -23.92 -13.33 11.92
N GLU A 49 -25.12 -13.94 11.98
CA GLU A 49 -25.85 -14.37 10.78
C GLU A 49 -26.17 -13.21 9.84
N PHE A 50 -26.53 -12.03 10.37
CA PHE A 50 -26.75 -10.83 9.58
C PHE A 50 -25.53 -10.47 8.72
N PHE A 51 -24.34 -10.44 9.30
CA PHE A 51 -23.11 -10.10 8.58
C PHE A 51 -22.63 -11.20 7.64
N ILE A 52 -22.75 -12.47 8.05
CA ILE A 52 -22.45 -13.62 7.20
C ILE A 52 -23.34 -13.60 5.95
N THR A 53 -24.65 -13.38 6.14
CA THR A 53 -25.61 -13.29 5.03
C THR A 53 -25.37 -12.05 4.18
N ASN A 54 -24.98 -10.91 4.77
CA ASN A 54 -24.62 -9.72 4.00
C ASN A 54 -23.42 -9.95 3.08
N GLY A 55 -22.38 -10.64 3.57
CA GLY A 55 -21.23 -11.04 2.74
C GLY A 55 -21.64 -11.95 1.58
N ARG A 56 -22.55 -12.91 1.81
CA ARG A 56 -23.11 -13.74 0.72
C ARG A 56 -23.89 -12.91 -0.29
N TYR A 57 -24.76 -12.03 0.20
CA TYR A 57 -25.64 -11.17 -0.61
C TYR A 57 -24.85 -10.35 -1.65
N TRP A 58 -23.74 -9.74 -1.26
CA TRP A 58 -22.90 -9.00 -2.22
C TRP A 58 -22.30 -9.88 -3.32
N ILE A 59 -21.95 -11.13 -3.00
CA ILE A 59 -21.42 -12.08 -3.97
C ILE A 59 -22.51 -12.68 -4.86
N GLU A 60 -23.66 -13.04 -4.31
CA GLU A 60 -24.76 -13.70 -5.01
C GLU A 60 -25.56 -12.73 -5.89
N GLU A 61 -25.91 -11.54 -5.38
CA GLU A 61 -26.82 -10.62 -6.07
C GLU A 61 -26.08 -9.60 -6.94
N PHE A 62 -24.91 -9.14 -6.48
CA PHE A 62 -24.13 -8.10 -7.19
C PHE A 62 -22.89 -8.65 -7.89
N HIS A 63 -22.60 -9.94 -7.71
CA HIS A 63 -21.47 -10.61 -8.36
C HIS A 63 -20.12 -9.91 -8.12
N PHE A 64 -19.90 -9.32 -6.94
CA PHE A 64 -18.57 -8.84 -6.57
C PHE A 64 -17.57 -10.01 -6.59
N ASP A 65 -16.30 -9.68 -6.86
CA ASP A 65 -15.17 -10.61 -6.92
C ASP A 65 -14.42 -10.66 -5.59
N GLY A 66 -15.00 -10.13 -4.51
CA GLY A 66 -14.38 -10.12 -3.19
C GLY A 66 -14.59 -8.85 -2.38
N PHE A 67 -13.89 -8.77 -1.25
CA PHE A 67 -14.04 -7.73 -0.24
C PHE A 67 -12.71 -7.14 0.22
N ARG A 68 -12.72 -5.86 0.62
CA ARG A 68 -11.77 -5.28 1.56
C ARG A 68 -12.54 -5.01 2.85
N PHE A 69 -12.12 -5.65 3.94
CA PHE A 69 -12.70 -5.45 5.27
C PHE A 69 -12.03 -4.26 5.96
N ASP A 70 -12.84 -3.26 6.27
CA ASP A 70 -12.43 -2.04 6.96
C ASP A 70 -12.09 -2.30 8.43
N ALA A 71 -11.00 -1.68 8.89
CA ALA A 71 -10.56 -1.59 10.27
C ALA A 71 -10.81 -2.85 11.10
N THR A 72 -10.26 -3.99 10.67
CA THR A 72 -10.50 -5.28 11.32
C THR A 72 -10.03 -5.34 12.77
N GLN A 73 -9.07 -4.49 13.16
CA GLN A 73 -8.66 -4.31 14.56
C GLN A 73 -9.80 -3.87 15.49
N SER A 74 -10.81 -3.18 14.94
CA SER A 74 -12.00 -2.72 15.66
C SER A 74 -13.15 -3.74 15.63
N ILE A 75 -12.94 -4.92 15.03
CA ILE A 75 -13.88 -6.04 15.07
C ILE A 75 -13.50 -6.94 16.23
N HIS A 76 -14.24 -6.82 17.33
CA HIS A 76 -14.01 -7.64 18.52
C HIS A 76 -14.82 -8.93 18.48
N ASP A 77 -14.14 -10.06 18.30
CA ASP A 77 -14.76 -11.38 18.32
C ASP A 77 -13.83 -12.44 18.91
N LYS A 78 -14.25 -13.04 20.02
CA LYS A 78 -13.56 -14.13 20.73
C LYS A 78 -14.17 -15.50 20.45
N SER A 79 -15.07 -15.60 19.48
CA SER A 79 -15.66 -16.87 19.05
C SER A 79 -14.59 -17.81 18.49
N GLN A 80 -14.90 -19.11 18.43
CA GLN A 80 -13.99 -20.11 17.87
C GLN A 80 -13.61 -19.82 16.41
N GLU A 81 -14.56 -19.35 15.61
CA GLU A 81 -14.32 -18.84 14.26
C GLU A 81 -14.51 -17.32 14.29
N TYR A 82 -13.44 -16.59 13.98
CA TYR A 82 -13.48 -15.14 13.86
C TYR A 82 -14.49 -14.73 12.77
N ILE A 83 -15.28 -13.71 13.05
CA ILE A 83 -16.40 -13.30 12.20
C ILE A 83 -15.97 -12.97 10.77
N VAL A 84 -14.82 -12.30 10.57
CA VAL A 84 -14.32 -11.98 9.22
C VAL A 84 -13.99 -13.27 8.44
N GLY A 85 -13.39 -14.26 9.11
CA GLY A 85 -13.16 -15.58 8.53
C GLY A 85 -14.46 -16.32 8.20
N ALA A 86 -15.47 -16.23 9.07
CA ALA A 86 -16.79 -16.81 8.81
C ALA A 86 -17.50 -16.17 7.60
N ILE A 87 -17.46 -14.83 7.49
CA ILE A 87 -18.00 -14.08 6.36
C ILE A 87 -17.24 -14.46 5.08
N GLY A 88 -15.91 -14.48 5.12
CA GLY A 88 -15.07 -14.87 3.99
C GLY A 88 -15.36 -16.27 3.48
N ARG A 89 -15.52 -17.24 4.39
CA ARG A 89 -15.92 -18.61 4.06
C ARG A 89 -17.28 -18.66 3.39
N ALA A 90 -18.29 -18.00 3.96
CA ALA A 90 -19.64 -17.97 3.39
C ALA A 90 -19.68 -17.26 2.02
N ALA A 91 -18.88 -16.21 1.84
CA ALA A 91 -18.72 -15.52 0.57
C ALA A 91 -18.10 -16.42 -0.51
N ARG A 92 -17.08 -17.22 -0.16
CA ARG A 92 -16.48 -18.20 -1.09
C ARG A 92 -17.47 -19.32 -1.44
N GLU A 93 -18.25 -19.80 -0.47
CA GLU A 93 -19.33 -20.77 -0.71
C GLU A 93 -20.38 -20.20 -1.69
N ALA A 94 -20.79 -18.95 -1.49
CA ALA A 94 -21.69 -18.19 -2.38
C ALA A 94 -21.12 -17.95 -3.80
N ALA A 95 -19.81 -17.77 -3.92
CA ALA A 95 -19.14 -17.58 -5.22
C ALA A 95 -19.15 -18.87 -6.09
N GLY A 96 -19.25 -20.04 -5.46
CA GLY A 96 -19.25 -21.33 -6.12
C GLY A 96 -17.95 -21.59 -6.89
N LYS A 97 -18.02 -21.56 -8.23
CA LYS A 97 -16.85 -21.78 -9.10
C LYS A 97 -16.02 -20.50 -9.32
N ARG A 98 -16.54 -19.33 -8.98
CA ARG A 98 -15.82 -18.06 -9.13
C ARG A 98 -14.77 -17.96 -8.02
N SER A 99 -13.55 -17.58 -8.38
CA SER A 99 -12.54 -17.19 -7.41
C SER A 99 -12.85 -15.77 -6.94
N ILE A 100 -12.88 -15.57 -5.61
CA ILE A 100 -12.97 -14.24 -4.99
C ILE A 100 -11.74 -13.98 -4.13
N LEU A 101 -11.44 -12.71 -3.90
CA LEU A 101 -10.29 -12.26 -3.11
C LEU A 101 -10.74 -11.44 -1.90
N LEU A 102 -10.17 -11.72 -0.74
CA LEU A 102 -10.54 -11.12 0.53
C LEU A 102 -9.34 -10.42 1.14
N PHE A 103 -9.48 -9.12 1.40
CA PHE A 103 -8.43 -8.27 1.94
C PHE A 103 -8.85 -7.68 3.28
N ALA A 104 -7.90 -7.44 4.17
CA ALA A 104 -8.16 -6.72 5.42
C ALA A 104 -7.29 -5.47 5.55
N GLU A 105 -7.88 -4.40 6.06
CA GLU A 105 -7.14 -3.35 6.75
C GLU A 105 -6.99 -3.77 8.22
N ASN A 106 -5.76 -3.80 8.73
CA ASN A 106 -5.49 -4.22 10.10
C ASN A 106 -4.27 -3.49 10.67
N GLU A 107 -4.52 -2.52 11.55
CA GLU A 107 -3.44 -1.71 12.14
C GLU A 107 -2.55 -2.49 13.12
N LEU A 108 -3.09 -3.57 13.70
CA LEU A 108 -2.34 -4.47 14.59
C LEU A 108 -1.39 -5.42 13.85
N GLN A 109 -1.50 -5.51 12.51
CA GLN A 109 -0.71 -6.37 11.64
C GLN A 109 -0.75 -7.85 12.03
N GLU A 110 -1.95 -8.35 12.31
CA GLU A 110 -2.23 -9.73 12.66
C GLU A 110 -2.03 -10.68 11.47
N ALA A 111 -0.82 -11.24 11.37
CA ALA A 111 -0.46 -12.19 10.31
C ALA A 111 -1.38 -13.43 10.21
N LYS A 112 -2.12 -13.79 11.27
CA LYS A 112 -3.11 -14.90 11.22
C LYS A 112 -4.23 -14.65 10.20
N LEU A 113 -4.56 -13.40 9.88
CA LEU A 113 -5.66 -13.04 8.98
C LEU A 113 -5.51 -13.71 7.60
N ILE A 114 -4.27 -13.79 7.11
CA ILE A 114 -3.93 -14.35 5.79
C ILE A 114 -3.30 -15.75 5.86
N ARG A 115 -3.31 -16.39 7.04
CA ARG A 115 -2.97 -17.81 7.14
C ARG A 115 -4.19 -18.66 6.84
N THR A 116 -3.94 -19.87 6.34
CA THR A 116 -5.01 -20.83 6.07
C THR A 116 -5.69 -21.28 7.38
N ARG A 117 -6.91 -21.83 7.28
CA ARG A 117 -7.63 -22.35 8.47
C ARG A 117 -6.90 -23.53 9.09
N GLU A 118 -6.23 -24.34 8.26
CA GLU A 118 -5.39 -25.46 8.66
C GLU A 118 -4.19 -25.00 9.51
N GLN A 119 -3.72 -23.77 9.29
CA GLN A 119 -2.67 -23.12 10.08
C GLN A 119 -3.23 -22.30 11.26
N GLY A 120 -4.54 -22.35 11.51
CA GLY A 120 -5.21 -21.57 12.56
C GLY A 120 -5.43 -20.10 12.20
N GLY A 121 -5.44 -19.75 10.91
CA GLY A 121 -5.73 -18.40 10.42
C GLY A 121 -7.14 -18.23 9.86
N ASP A 122 -7.41 -17.02 9.37
CA ASP A 122 -8.74 -16.58 8.92
C ASP A 122 -8.96 -16.71 7.39
N HIS A 123 -7.94 -17.18 6.66
CA HIS A 123 -8.01 -17.54 5.24
C HIS A 123 -8.43 -16.38 4.33
N LEU A 124 -7.96 -15.17 4.65
CA LEU A 124 -7.97 -14.04 3.74
C LEU A 124 -6.81 -14.14 2.74
N ASP A 125 -6.88 -13.40 1.64
CA ASP A 125 -5.90 -13.43 0.55
C ASP A 125 -4.86 -12.31 0.68
N GLY A 126 -5.17 -11.23 1.40
CA GLY A 126 -4.19 -10.16 1.63
C GLY A 126 -4.54 -9.18 2.73
N VAL A 127 -3.58 -8.32 3.04
CA VAL A 127 -3.67 -7.26 4.04
C VAL A 127 -3.07 -5.96 3.52
N TRP A 128 -3.64 -4.82 3.90
CA TRP A 128 -3.04 -3.53 3.63
C TRP A 128 -1.74 -3.35 4.43
N ASN A 129 -0.71 -2.84 3.76
CA ASN A 129 0.63 -2.64 4.32
C ASN A 129 0.97 -1.16 4.44
N ASP A 130 0.41 -0.54 5.48
CA ASP A 130 0.67 0.86 5.80
C ASP A 130 2.15 1.14 6.13
N ASP A 131 2.92 0.16 6.62
CA ASP A 131 4.36 0.35 6.87
C ASP A 131 5.11 0.75 5.60
N TRP A 132 4.76 0.09 4.49
CA TRP A 132 5.34 0.40 3.20
C TRP A 132 4.99 1.83 2.77
N HIS A 133 3.72 2.22 2.94
CA HIS A 133 3.24 3.56 2.63
C HIS A 133 3.94 4.61 3.51
N HIS A 134 4.01 4.39 4.81
CA HIS A 134 4.65 5.31 5.76
C HIS A 134 6.13 5.52 5.42
N ALA A 135 6.88 4.45 5.16
CA ALA A 135 8.26 4.55 4.69
C ALA A 135 8.35 5.33 3.36
N ALA A 136 7.43 5.10 2.42
CA ALA A 136 7.40 5.81 1.14
C ALA A 136 7.15 7.33 1.32
N VAL A 137 6.21 7.72 2.19
CA VAL A 137 5.94 9.13 2.49
C VAL A 137 7.15 9.80 3.12
N VAL A 138 7.81 9.16 4.10
CA VAL A 138 9.02 9.71 4.72
C VAL A 138 10.15 9.85 3.69
N ALA A 139 10.36 8.85 2.83
CA ALA A 139 11.38 8.90 1.78
C ALA A 139 11.13 10.05 0.78
N LEU A 140 9.87 10.30 0.45
CA LEU A 140 9.48 11.31 -0.54
C LEU A 140 9.47 12.73 0.02
N THR A 141 9.05 12.91 1.27
CA THR A 141 8.80 14.24 1.87
C THR A 141 9.84 14.65 2.91
N GLY A 142 10.56 13.69 3.48
CA GLY A 142 11.45 13.89 4.64
C GLY A 142 10.70 14.20 5.95
N ARG A 143 9.37 14.10 5.97
CA ARG A 143 8.53 14.37 7.16
C ARG A 143 8.10 13.07 7.82
N ASN A 144 8.24 13.00 9.14
CA ASN A 144 7.90 11.82 9.94
C ASN A 144 7.08 12.21 11.19
N GLU A 145 6.00 12.96 10.99
CA GLU A 145 5.08 13.36 12.07
C GLU A 145 4.05 12.28 12.41
N ALA A 146 3.49 12.31 13.61
CA ALA A 146 2.45 11.39 14.06
C ALA A 146 2.84 9.91 13.85
N TYR A 147 1.95 9.10 13.27
CA TYR A 147 2.21 7.68 12.98
C TYR A 147 3.36 7.44 12.00
N TYR A 148 3.89 8.46 11.31
CA TYR A 148 5.12 8.35 10.51
C TYR A 148 6.41 8.35 11.34
N SER A 149 6.36 8.64 12.65
CA SER A 149 7.53 8.93 13.51
C SER A 149 8.61 7.87 13.52
N ASP A 150 8.23 6.61 13.42
CA ASP A 150 9.18 5.51 13.55
C ASP A 150 9.77 5.05 12.21
N TYR A 151 9.27 5.60 11.10
CA TYR A 151 9.77 5.29 9.76
C TYR A 151 10.87 6.28 9.37
N ARG A 152 11.88 5.77 8.68
CA ARG A 152 13.04 6.58 8.25
C ARG A 152 13.03 6.92 6.76
N GLY A 153 12.19 6.25 5.98
CA GLY A 153 12.20 6.32 4.53
C GLY A 153 13.49 5.81 3.91
N CYS A 154 14.16 4.84 4.55
CA CYS A 154 15.46 4.36 4.10
C CYS A 154 15.36 3.13 3.19
N PRO A 155 16.36 2.91 2.31
CA PRO A 155 16.49 1.70 1.48
C PRO A 155 16.13 0.38 2.16
N GLN A 156 16.61 0.19 3.40
CA GLN A 156 16.43 -1.06 4.14
C GLN A 156 14.96 -1.35 4.46
N GLU A 157 14.12 -0.34 4.65
CA GLU A 157 12.68 -0.54 4.91
C GLU A 157 12.00 -1.16 3.68
N PHE A 158 12.25 -0.64 2.48
CA PHE A 158 11.69 -1.21 1.24
C PHE A 158 12.23 -2.61 0.92
N ILE A 159 13.51 -2.87 1.20
CA ILE A 159 14.10 -4.21 1.07
C ILE A 159 13.44 -5.19 2.04
N SER A 160 13.22 -4.76 3.29
CA SER A 160 12.59 -5.60 4.31
C SER A 160 11.13 -5.87 3.96
N ALA A 161 10.39 -4.86 3.49
CA ALA A 161 9.02 -5.03 3.04
C ALA A 161 8.91 -5.97 1.82
N ALA A 162 9.85 -5.88 0.88
CA ALA A 162 9.89 -6.77 -0.29
C ALA A 162 10.11 -8.24 0.10
N LYS A 163 10.83 -8.49 1.21
CA LYS A 163 11.16 -9.84 1.69
C LYS A 163 10.17 -10.40 2.70
N TYR A 164 9.60 -9.54 3.54
CA TYR A 164 8.93 -9.95 4.78
C TYR A 164 7.56 -9.30 4.99
N GLY A 165 7.11 -8.43 4.08
CA GLY A 165 5.81 -7.75 4.16
C GLY A 165 5.81 -6.59 5.15
N TYR A 166 5.26 -6.80 6.34
CA TYR A 166 5.28 -5.80 7.41
C TYR A 166 6.69 -5.57 7.94
N LEU A 167 6.98 -4.31 8.30
CA LEU A 167 8.22 -3.94 8.97
C LEU A 167 8.12 -4.25 10.47
N TYR A 168 6.94 -4.04 11.06
CA TYR A 168 6.65 -4.38 12.43
C TYR A 168 6.07 -5.80 12.53
N GLN A 169 6.72 -6.64 13.35
CA GLN A 169 6.42 -8.06 13.53
C GLN A 169 6.57 -8.48 15.00
N GLY A 170 6.44 -7.52 15.92
CA GLY A 170 6.58 -7.66 17.37
C GLY A 170 7.60 -6.73 18.01
N GLN A 171 8.27 -5.86 17.23
CA GLN A 171 9.17 -4.84 17.76
C GLN A 171 8.40 -3.74 18.48
N ALA A 172 9.10 -2.99 19.34
CA ALA A 172 8.55 -1.80 19.96
C ALA A 172 8.18 -0.75 18.89
N TYR A 173 6.99 -0.16 19.04
CA TYR A 173 6.49 0.92 18.21
C TYR A 173 6.21 2.12 19.10
N SER A 174 6.96 3.20 18.90
CA SER A 174 7.02 4.33 19.82
C SER A 174 5.74 5.17 19.77
N TRP A 175 5.11 5.27 18.60
CA TRP A 175 3.86 6.02 18.41
C TRP A 175 2.70 5.50 19.28
N GLN A 176 2.53 4.18 19.40
CA GLN A 176 1.50 3.57 20.24
C GLN A 176 2.02 3.11 21.61
N GLU A 177 3.28 3.38 21.93
CA GLU A 177 3.94 2.99 23.19
C GLU A 177 3.83 1.48 23.51
N ALA A 178 3.75 0.63 22.48
CA ALA A 178 3.54 -0.81 22.60
C ALA A 178 4.25 -1.58 21.48
N PRO A 179 4.50 -2.89 21.64
CA PRO A 179 4.91 -3.73 20.52
C PRO A 179 3.84 -3.78 19.43
N ARG A 180 4.24 -3.71 18.16
CA ARG A 180 3.33 -3.76 17.01
C ARG A 180 3.67 -4.95 16.09
N GLY A 181 2.63 -5.57 15.56
CA GLY A 181 2.72 -6.63 14.56
C GLY A 181 3.08 -8.01 15.08
N TYR A 182 2.98 -8.97 14.16
CA TYR A 182 3.22 -10.38 14.38
C TYR A 182 4.16 -10.93 13.31
N PRO A 183 4.94 -11.99 13.60
CA PRO A 183 5.80 -12.63 12.61
C PRO A 183 5.05 -12.98 11.32
N SER A 184 5.58 -12.51 10.20
CA SER A 184 5.04 -12.70 8.84
C SER A 184 6.08 -13.22 7.84
N LEU A 185 7.22 -13.73 8.32
CA LEU A 185 8.34 -14.21 7.51
C LEU A 185 7.98 -15.39 6.59
N ASP A 186 6.90 -16.11 6.89
CA ASP A 186 6.36 -17.22 6.11
C ASP A 186 5.36 -16.79 5.03
N LEU A 187 4.90 -15.54 5.06
CA LEU A 187 3.86 -15.03 4.19
C LEU A 187 4.44 -14.54 2.87
N LYS A 188 3.70 -14.75 1.79
CA LYS A 188 4.14 -14.35 0.46
C LYS A 188 4.04 -12.83 0.28
N PRO A 189 4.99 -12.17 -0.41
CA PRO A 189 4.97 -10.73 -0.63
C PRO A 189 3.67 -10.20 -1.26
N GLU A 190 3.07 -10.94 -2.19
CA GLU A 190 1.83 -10.55 -2.87
C GLU A 190 0.61 -10.48 -1.96
N ALA A 191 0.65 -11.09 -0.76
CA ALA A 191 -0.40 -10.97 0.24
C ALA A 191 -0.41 -9.56 0.89
N PHE A 192 0.63 -8.76 0.69
CA PHE A 192 0.70 -7.39 1.20
C PHE A 192 0.27 -6.42 0.11
N VAL A 193 -0.71 -5.58 0.40
CA VAL A 193 -1.19 -4.53 -0.49
C VAL A 193 -0.46 -3.23 -0.15
N SER A 194 0.35 -2.75 -1.08
CA SER A 194 1.11 -1.50 -0.91
C SER A 194 0.53 -0.41 -1.79
N PHE A 195 0.64 0.85 -1.36
CA PHE A 195 0.09 2.02 -2.03
C PHE A 195 0.88 3.27 -1.69
N LEU A 196 0.87 4.25 -2.59
CA LEU A 196 1.33 5.61 -2.30
C LEU A 196 0.20 6.51 -1.86
N GLU A 197 -0.99 6.32 -2.43
CA GLU A 197 -2.20 7.02 -2.06
C GLU A 197 -3.32 6.01 -1.84
N ASN A 198 -4.17 6.28 -0.85
CA ASN A 198 -5.49 5.69 -0.71
C ASN A 198 -6.43 6.79 -0.16
N HIS A 199 -7.68 6.45 0.14
CA HIS A 199 -8.65 7.42 0.61
C HIS A 199 -8.28 8.02 1.99
N ASP A 200 -7.75 7.21 2.90
CA ASP A 200 -7.28 7.66 4.22
C ASP A 200 -6.04 8.51 4.09
N GLN A 201 -4.98 8.02 3.45
CA GLN A 201 -3.67 8.65 3.48
C GLN A 201 -3.66 10.01 2.76
N VAL A 202 -4.51 10.20 1.74
CA VAL A 202 -4.72 11.53 1.15
C VAL A 202 -5.61 12.38 2.05
N SER A 203 -6.77 11.86 2.47
CA SER A 203 -7.74 12.67 3.22
C SER A 203 -7.25 13.08 4.59
N ASN A 204 -6.53 12.21 5.31
CA ASN A 204 -5.92 12.40 6.64
C ASN A 204 -4.76 13.40 6.66
N SER A 205 -4.36 13.92 5.50
CA SER A 205 -3.59 15.16 5.44
C SER A 205 -4.48 16.38 5.66
N ALA A 206 -3.96 17.44 6.29
CA ALA A 206 -4.74 18.64 6.60
C ALA A 206 -5.36 19.31 5.35
N THR A 207 -4.63 19.28 4.23
CA THR A 207 -5.00 19.94 2.97
C THR A 207 -5.60 18.99 1.94
N GLY A 208 -5.56 17.68 2.17
CA GLY A 208 -5.97 16.67 1.20
C GLY A 208 -5.04 16.57 -0.02
N ASP A 209 -3.80 17.06 0.09
CA ASP A 209 -2.88 17.18 -1.03
C ASP A 209 -2.33 15.82 -1.45
N ARG A 210 -2.31 15.58 -2.76
CA ARG A 210 -1.71 14.37 -3.33
C ARG A 210 -0.20 14.35 -3.17
N LEU A 211 0.36 13.16 -2.96
CA LEU A 211 1.76 12.97 -2.58
C LEU A 211 2.72 13.52 -3.65
N ARG A 212 2.35 13.42 -4.93
CA ARG A 212 3.14 13.98 -6.05
C ARG A 212 3.33 15.51 -5.99
N LEU A 213 2.50 16.23 -5.23
CA LEU A 213 2.61 17.68 -5.02
C LEU A 213 3.51 18.02 -3.84
N GLN A 214 3.92 17.02 -3.06
CA GLN A 214 4.70 17.17 -1.83
C GLN A 214 6.15 16.71 -1.99
N THR A 215 6.55 16.29 -3.19
CA THR A 215 7.90 15.77 -3.49
C THR A 215 8.38 16.18 -4.88
N SER A 216 9.63 15.87 -5.21
CA SER A 216 10.19 16.14 -6.53
C SER A 216 9.60 15.19 -7.59
N PRO A 217 9.42 15.64 -8.84
CA PRO A 217 8.94 14.77 -9.91
C PRO A 217 9.79 13.51 -10.12
N GLY A 218 11.12 13.60 -9.92
CA GLY A 218 12.03 12.45 -10.04
C GLY A 218 11.75 11.40 -8.98
N ARG A 219 11.75 11.79 -7.70
CA ARG A 219 11.48 10.89 -6.57
C ARG A 219 10.11 10.22 -6.70
N TYR A 220 9.09 10.98 -7.11
CA TYR A 220 7.76 10.41 -7.34
C TYR A 220 7.78 9.34 -8.43
N ARG A 221 8.39 9.59 -9.60
CA ARG A 221 8.51 8.55 -10.65
C ARG A 221 9.26 7.31 -10.18
N ALA A 222 10.35 7.51 -9.43
CA ALA A 222 11.16 6.42 -8.90
C ALA A 222 10.37 5.58 -7.89
N MET A 223 9.60 6.22 -7.00
CA MET A 223 8.76 5.53 -6.03
C MET A 223 7.55 4.84 -6.68
N THR A 224 6.91 5.46 -7.68
CA THR A 224 5.86 4.80 -8.48
C THR A 224 6.38 3.54 -9.17
N ALA A 225 7.62 3.57 -9.68
CA ALA A 225 8.25 2.39 -10.26
C ALA A 225 8.50 1.29 -9.20
N LEU A 226 8.96 1.67 -8.01
CA LEU A 226 9.10 0.74 -6.90
C LEU A 226 7.75 0.12 -6.51
N LEU A 227 6.70 0.93 -6.34
CA LEU A 227 5.34 0.45 -6.07
C LEU A 227 4.88 -0.58 -7.11
N LEU A 228 4.93 -0.22 -8.40
CA LEU A 228 4.32 -1.02 -9.46
C LEU A 228 5.16 -2.24 -9.87
N LEU A 229 6.47 -2.22 -9.63
CA LEU A 229 7.37 -3.32 -9.98
C LEU A 229 7.85 -4.14 -8.77
N GLY A 230 7.52 -3.71 -7.55
CA GLY A 230 7.77 -4.46 -6.31
C GLY A 230 6.96 -5.75 -6.21
N PRO A 231 7.29 -6.66 -5.28
CA PRO A 231 6.65 -7.97 -5.22
C PRO A 231 5.28 -8.02 -4.55
N TRP A 232 4.91 -6.97 -3.83
CA TRP A 232 3.59 -6.77 -3.25
C TRP A 232 2.50 -6.58 -4.30
N THR A 233 1.23 -6.59 -3.86
CA THR A 233 0.08 -6.21 -4.68
C THR A 233 -0.07 -4.68 -4.65
N PRO A 234 0.13 -3.96 -5.78
CA PRO A 234 -0.01 -2.50 -5.78
C PRO A 234 -1.48 -2.07 -5.80
N LEU A 235 -1.81 -1.04 -5.03
CA LEU A 235 -3.07 -0.30 -5.09
C LEU A 235 -2.79 1.14 -5.53
N LEU A 236 -3.63 1.66 -6.41
CA LEU A 236 -3.60 3.06 -6.87
C LEU A 236 -4.88 3.76 -6.43
N PHE A 237 -4.77 5.01 -5.99
CA PHE A 237 -5.94 5.83 -5.72
C PHE A 237 -6.44 6.52 -6.99
N GLN A 238 -7.75 6.75 -7.08
CA GLN A 238 -8.35 7.36 -8.27
C GLN A 238 -7.67 8.69 -8.62
N GLY A 239 -7.16 8.82 -9.85
CA GLY A 239 -6.47 10.00 -10.33
C GLY A 239 -4.95 10.00 -10.15
N GLU A 240 -4.39 9.08 -9.36
CA GLU A 240 -2.94 8.92 -9.20
C GLU A 240 -2.27 8.63 -10.56
N GLU A 241 -2.91 7.80 -11.38
CA GLU A 241 -2.34 7.28 -12.63
C GLU A 241 -2.11 8.36 -13.70
N PHE A 242 -2.86 9.46 -13.62
CA PHE A 242 -2.69 10.63 -14.49
C PHE A 242 -2.22 11.86 -13.72
N GLY A 243 -1.76 11.70 -12.49
CA GLY A 243 -1.24 12.79 -11.68
C GLY A 243 -2.27 13.87 -11.43
N ALA A 244 -3.46 13.51 -10.97
CA ALA A 244 -4.51 14.46 -10.59
C ALA A 244 -3.95 15.55 -9.66
N SER A 245 -4.45 16.78 -9.78
CA SER A 245 -4.13 17.87 -8.85
C SER A 245 -5.22 18.13 -7.82
N THR A 246 -6.43 17.64 -8.07
CA THR A 246 -7.58 17.81 -7.18
C THR A 246 -7.34 17.07 -5.87
N PRO A 247 -7.53 17.72 -4.71
CA PRO A 247 -7.33 17.08 -3.41
C PRO A 247 -8.36 15.97 -3.18
N PHE A 248 -8.16 15.17 -2.15
CA PHE A 248 -9.20 14.33 -1.61
C PHE A 248 -9.35 14.64 -0.13
N LEU A 249 -10.50 15.19 0.25
CA LEU A 249 -10.80 15.70 1.58
C LEU A 249 -11.85 14.81 2.25
N TYR A 250 -11.91 14.84 3.57
CA TYR A 250 -13.03 14.25 4.29
C TYR A 250 -14.29 15.13 4.12
N PHE A 251 -15.33 14.58 3.51
CA PHE A 251 -16.63 15.24 3.33
C PHE A 251 -17.76 14.34 3.82
N SER A 252 -18.84 14.95 4.31
CA SER A 252 -19.99 14.23 4.90
C SER A 252 -21.28 15.03 4.70
N GLU A 253 -22.40 14.35 4.46
CA GLU A 253 -23.72 14.98 4.49
C GLU A 253 -24.59 14.27 5.54
N VAL A 254 -24.76 14.89 6.70
CA VAL A 254 -25.61 14.38 7.80
C VAL A 254 -26.75 15.35 8.09
N GLY A 255 -27.91 14.83 8.50
CA GLY A 255 -29.14 15.61 8.65
C GLY A 255 -29.22 16.47 9.91
N ASP A 256 -28.60 16.03 11.01
CA ASP A 256 -28.65 16.68 12.32
C ASP A 256 -27.48 17.67 12.51
N GLU A 257 -27.78 18.89 12.95
CA GLU A 257 -26.78 19.96 13.14
C GLU A 257 -25.77 19.66 14.26
N LYS A 258 -26.19 19.03 15.35
CA LYS A 258 -25.27 18.61 16.42
C LYS A 258 -24.32 17.53 15.91
N LEU A 259 -24.82 16.62 15.08
CA LEU A 259 -24.00 15.59 14.45
C LEU A 259 -22.98 16.21 13.49
N ARG A 260 -23.36 17.23 12.70
CA ARG A 260 -22.42 17.98 11.84
C ARG A 260 -21.27 18.59 12.63
N GLU A 261 -21.57 19.28 13.72
CA GLU A 261 -20.54 19.90 14.56
C GLU A 261 -19.69 18.86 15.29
N ALA A 262 -20.28 17.72 15.70
CA ALA A 262 -19.53 16.61 16.27
C ALA A 262 -18.54 16.00 15.26
N VAL A 263 -18.97 15.75 14.02
CA VAL A 263 -18.12 15.25 12.93
C VAL A 263 -16.97 16.22 12.64
N LYS A 264 -17.27 17.51 12.52
CA LYS A 264 -16.24 18.55 12.32
C LYS A 264 -15.23 18.58 13.45
N LYS A 265 -15.72 18.57 14.71
CA LYS A 265 -14.86 18.59 15.89
C LYS A 265 -13.96 17.36 15.95
N GLY A 266 -14.53 16.15 15.81
CA GLY A 266 -13.76 14.91 15.83
C GLY A 266 -12.72 14.85 14.71
N ARG A 267 -13.06 15.37 13.52
CA ARG A 267 -12.11 15.48 12.42
C ARG A 267 -10.93 16.40 12.74
N PHE A 268 -11.19 17.54 13.37
CA PHE A 268 -10.14 18.51 13.72
C PHE A 268 -9.28 17.99 14.87
N GLU A 269 -9.87 17.30 15.85
CA GLU A 269 -9.16 16.62 16.93
C GLU A 269 -8.25 15.51 16.38
N PHE A 270 -8.74 14.70 15.44
CA PHE A 270 -7.91 13.70 14.75
C PHE A 270 -6.72 14.35 14.03
N LEU A 271 -6.95 15.42 13.26
CA LEU A 271 -5.87 16.09 12.53
C LEU A 271 -4.86 16.79 13.45
N ALA A 272 -5.25 17.16 14.66
CA ALA A 272 -4.36 17.81 15.62
C ALA A 272 -3.18 16.92 16.08
N GLN A 273 -3.23 15.62 15.82
CA GLN A 273 -2.10 14.71 16.06
C GLN A 273 -0.88 15.04 15.17
N PHE A 274 -1.10 15.70 14.02
CA PHE A 274 -0.03 16.17 13.14
C PHE A 274 0.36 17.61 13.50
N PRO A 275 1.58 17.86 14.00
CA PRO A 275 2.03 19.20 14.36
C PRO A 275 1.86 20.22 13.22
N SER A 276 2.12 19.81 11.98
CA SER A 276 1.92 20.67 10.80
C SER A 276 0.46 21.06 10.55
N ALA A 277 -0.49 20.17 10.84
CA ALA A 277 -1.92 20.42 10.70
C ALA A 277 -2.51 21.23 11.87
N ALA A 278 -1.93 21.13 13.06
CA ALA A 278 -2.35 21.85 14.26
C ALA A 278 -1.98 23.34 14.26
N SER A 279 -1.20 23.80 13.27
CA SER A 279 -0.79 25.21 13.14
C SER A 279 -1.99 26.11 12.83
N ALA A 280 -2.03 27.29 13.47
CA ALA A 280 -3.05 28.31 13.22
C ALA A 280 -3.03 28.88 11.78
N GLU A 281 -1.95 28.64 11.03
CA GLU A 281 -1.83 29.02 9.62
C GLU A 281 -2.62 28.10 8.68
N VAL A 282 -3.01 26.91 9.15
CA VAL A 282 -3.72 25.92 8.34
C VAL A 282 -5.22 26.10 8.47
N THR A 283 -5.89 26.40 7.36
CA THR A 283 -7.37 26.42 7.31
C THR A 283 -7.89 25.07 6.88
N LEU A 284 -8.47 24.33 7.83
CA LEU A 284 -9.07 23.02 7.57
C LEU A 284 -10.40 23.15 6.84
N ALA A 285 -10.63 22.27 5.86
CA ALA A 285 -11.90 22.19 5.15
C ALA A 285 -13.02 21.70 6.09
N VAL A 286 -14.20 22.29 5.96
CA VAL A 286 -15.37 21.90 6.76
C VAL A 286 -16.08 20.72 6.09
N PRO A 287 -16.23 19.56 6.76
CA PRO A 287 -16.72 18.33 6.11
C PRO A 287 -18.10 18.43 5.46
N TYR A 288 -19.01 19.19 6.06
CA TYR A 288 -20.41 19.31 5.61
C TYR A 288 -20.65 20.41 4.59
N GLU A 289 -19.61 21.17 4.19
CA GLU A 289 -19.75 22.15 3.12
C GLU A 289 -19.69 21.46 1.75
N ILE A 290 -20.66 21.76 0.88
CA ILE A 290 -20.73 21.19 -0.47
C ILE A 290 -19.44 21.44 -1.29
N GLU A 291 -18.75 22.54 -1.01
CA GLU A 291 -17.50 22.88 -1.69
C GLU A 291 -16.37 21.91 -1.35
N THR A 292 -16.33 21.37 -0.13
CA THR A 292 -15.38 20.31 0.27
C THR A 292 -15.52 19.09 -0.64
N PHE A 293 -16.75 18.64 -0.90
CA PHE A 293 -17.02 17.56 -1.85
C PHE A 293 -16.67 17.94 -3.30
N ARG A 294 -17.07 19.14 -3.75
CA ARG A 294 -16.81 19.59 -5.13
C ARG A 294 -15.31 19.64 -5.46
N ARG A 295 -14.49 20.09 -4.51
CA ARG A 295 -13.03 20.12 -4.63
C ARG A 295 -12.41 18.73 -4.80
N CYS A 296 -13.10 17.67 -4.37
CA CYS A 296 -12.64 16.28 -4.50
C CYS A 296 -12.96 15.65 -5.87
N LYS A 297 -13.70 16.33 -6.73
CA LYS A 297 -14.05 15.81 -8.06
C LYS A 297 -12.86 15.92 -8.99
N LEU A 298 -12.43 14.78 -9.54
CA LEU A 298 -11.35 14.71 -10.53
C LEU A 298 -11.63 15.59 -11.75
N ASP A 299 -10.64 16.39 -12.17
CA ASP A 299 -10.65 17.03 -13.49
C ASP A 299 -10.13 16.04 -14.54
N TRP A 300 -11.06 15.41 -15.28
CA TRP A 300 -10.71 14.44 -16.31
C TRP A 300 -9.88 15.03 -17.46
N ASN A 301 -9.84 16.35 -17.65
CA ASN A 301 -8.95 16.97 -18.64
C ASN A 301 -7.48 16.81 -18.26
N GLU A 302 -7.16 16.60 -16.98
CA GLU A 302 -5.80 16.37 -16.52
C GLU A 302 -5.21 15.08 -17.10
N ARG A 303 -6.03 14.09 -17.43
CA ARG A 303 -5.57 12.85 -18.07
C ARG A 303 -4.79 13.08 -19.37
N GLU A 304 -5.24 14.06 -20.16
CA GLU A 304 -4.59 14.46 -21.41
C GLU A 304 -3.44 15.45 -21.15
N LYS A 305 -3.66 16.44 -20.27
CA LYS A 305 -2.63 17.44 -19.93
C LYS A 305 -1.38 16.80 -19.31
N ASN A 306 -1.59 15.80 -18.46
CA ASN A 306 -0.57 15.10 -17.68
C ASN A 306 -0.21 13.74 -18.30
N HIS A 307 -0.24 13.64 -19.64
CA HIS A 307 0.03 12.41 -20.38
C HIS A 307 1.31 11.67 -19.96
N ALA A 308 2.32 12.38 -19.47
CA ALA A 308 3.55 11.79 -18.92
C ALA A 308 3.29 10.81 -17.77
N PHE A 309 2.38 11.12 -16.85
CA PHE A 309 2.00 10.23 -15.74
C PHE A 309 1.17 9.05 -16.22
N SER A 310 0.21 9.30 -17.12
CA SER A 310 -0.59 8.25 -17.76
C SER A 310 0.30 7.26 -18.51
N ASN A 311 1.34 7.76 -19.19
CA ASN A 311 2.32 6.94 -19.89
C ASN A 311 3.16 6.12 -18.91
N LEU A 312 3.63 6.75 -17.82
CA LEU A 312 4.42 6.08 -16.79
C LEU A 312 3.67 4.88 -16.21
N HIS A 313 2.46 5.10 -15.70
CA HIS A 313 1.66 4.05 -15.08
C HIS A 313 1.28 2.95 -16.06
N ARG A 314 0.82 3.31 -17.26
CA ARG A 314 0.44 2.32 -18.28
C ARG A 314 1.63 1.45 -18.68
N ASP A 315 2.79 2.06 -18.91
CA ASP A 315 3.98 1.33 -19.34
C ASP A 315 4.55 0.46 -18.20
N LEU A 316 4.50 0.92 -16.93
CA LEU A 316 4.88 0.14 -15.75
C LEU A 316 3.92 -1.04 -15.49
N ILE A 317 2.61 -0.81 -15.55
CA ILE A 317 1.60 -1.89 -15.41
C ILE A 317 1.78 -2.92 -16.52
N LYS A 318 1.99 -2.46 -17.77
CA LYS A 318 2.29 -3.34 -18.90
C LYS A 318 3.59 -4.12 -18.66
N LEU A 319 4.64 -3.48 -18.16
CA LEU A 319 5.90 -4.13 -17.84
C LEU A 319 5.72 -5.20 -16.76
N ARG A 320 5.01 -4.89 -15.67
CA ARG A 320 4.67 -5.85 -14.61
C ARG A 320 3.90 -7.05 -15.16
N HIS A 321 2.94 -6.84 -16.04
CA HIS A 321 2.10 -7.90 -16.60
C HIS A 321 2.82 -8.78 -17.64
N ASP A 322 3.55 -8.15 -18.56
CA ASP A 322 4.12 -8.81 -19.73
C ASP A 322 5.50 -9.42 -19.46
N ASP A 323 6.29 -8.84 -18.54
CA ASP A 323 7.63 -9.34 -18.26
C ASP A 323 7.60 -10.69 -17.53
N SER A 324 8.43 -11.62 -18.01
CA SER A 324 8.47 -13.01 -17.55
C SER A 324 8.73 -13.14 -16.06
N ARG A 325 9.51 -12.22 -15.45
CA ARG A 325 9.92 -12.28 -14.05
C ARG A 325 9.09 -11.39 -13.16
N LEU A 326 8.81 -10.16 -13.59
CA LEU A 326 8.07 -9.18 -12.77
C LEU A 326 6.59 -9.57 -12.56
N ARG A 327 6.05 -10.47 -13.39
CA ARG A 327 4.67 -10.98 -13.25
C ARG A 327 4.52 -12.19 -12.33
N GLN A 328 5.61 -12.90 -12.02
CA GLN A 328 5.54 -14.20 -11.33
C GLN A 328 5.70 -14.04 -9.83
N GLU A 329 5.01 -14.88 -9.05
CA GLU A 329 5.47 -15.24 -7.70
C GLU A 329 6.91 -15.74 -7.87
N SER A 330 7.88 -15.09 -7.23
CA SER A 330 9.31 -15.26 -7.50
C SER A 330 9.78 -16.66 -7.10
N LYS A 331 9.68 -17.63 -8.02
CA LYS A 331 10.12 -19.02 -7.80
C LYS A 331 11.60 -19.11 -7.40
N GLY A 332 12.44 -18.19 -7.87
CA GLY A 332 13.85 -18.05 -7.47
C GLY A 332 14.08 -17.20 -6.22
N GLY A 333 13.03 -16.61 -5.65
CA GLY A 333 13.09 -15.64 -4.55
C GLY A 333 13.40 -14.21 -5.01
N ILE A 334 13.37 -13.29 -4.05
CA ILE A 334 13.78 -11.90 -4.19
C ILE A 334 14.76 -11.58 -3.08
N ASP A 335 15.80 -10.83 -3.41
CA ASP A 335 16.68 -10.26 -2.40
C ASP A 335 16.99 -8.80 -2.74
N GLY A 336 17.51 -8.06 -1.77
CA GLY A 336 17.83 -6.66 -1.95
C GLY A 336 19.05 -6.23 -1.16
N ALA A 337 19.67 -5.15 -1.63
CA ALA A 337 20.83 -4.56 -1.00
C ALA A 337 20.69 -3.03 -0.98
N GLU A 338 21.04 -2.44 0.16
CA GLU A 338 21.31 -1.01 0.22
C GLU A 338 22.59 -0.72 -0.55
N LEU A 339 22.50 0.13 -1.56
CA LEU A 339 23.65 0.54 -2.36
C LEU A 339 24.33 1.74 -1.71
N ARG A 340 23.55 2.73 -1.27
CA ARG A 340 23.93 3.91 -0.47
C ARG A 340 22.73 4.35 0.37
N SER A 341 22.87 5.44 1.12
CA SER A 341 21.86 5.94 2.06
C SER A 341 20.47 6.20 1.47
N GLU A 342 20.37 6.48 0.16
CA GLU A 342 19.10 6.73 -0.53
C GLU A 342 18.91 5.86 -1.78
N SER A 343 19.76 4.83 -1.97
CA SER A 343 19.70 3.96 -3.15
C SER A 343 19.71 2.47 -2.79
N LEU A 344 18.90 1.70 -3.51
CA LEU A 344 18.67 0.28 -3.25
C LEU A 344 18.62 -0.52 -4.55
N ALA A 345 18.92 -1.81 -4.44
CA ALA A 345 18.68 -2.81 -5.46
C ALA A 345 17.68 -3.85 -4.96
N LEU A 346 16.74 -4.25 -5.83
CA LEU A 346 15.95 -5.47 -5.68
C LEU A 346 16.25 -6.38 -6.87
N ARG A 347 16.62 -7.62 -6.58
CA ARG A 347 16.87 -8.64 -7.60
C ARG A 347 15.79 -9.71 -7.56
N TYR A 348 15.18 -9.93 -8.71
CA TYR A 348 14.21 -10.99 -8.96
C TYR A 348 14.95 -12.14 -9.63
N PHE A 349 15.15 -13.22 -8.88
CA PHE A 349 15.94 -14.35 -9.34
C PHE A 349 15.14 -15.31 -10.21
N ASP A 350 15.84 -15.95 -11.13
CA ASP A 350 15.31 -16.97 -12.01
C ASP A 350 16.24 -18.19 -12.10
N GLU A 351 15.67 -19.38 -12.25
CA GLU A 351 16.44 -20.63 -12.31
C GLU A 351 17.25 -20.80 -13.60
N ILE A 352 16.87 -20.11 -14.69
CA ILE A 352 17.50 -20.21 -16.01
C ILE A 352 18.27 -18.93 -16.42
N ASN A 353 18.69 -18.13 -15.43
CA ASN A 353 19.44 -16.89 -15.62
C ASN A 353 18.67 -15.78 -16.36
N ASP A 354 17.33 -15.76 -16.32
CA ASP A 354 16.48 -14.67 -16.84
C ASP A 354 16.15 -13.62 -15.76
N ASP A 355 17.07 -13.32 -14.83
CA ASP A 355 16.83 -12.41 -13.69
C ASP A 355 16.32 -11.01 -14.10
N ARG A 356 15.77 -10.26 -13.13
CA ARG A 356 15.61 -8.80 -13.25
C ARG A 356 16.27 -8.11 -12.08
N LEU A 357 16.86 -6.95 -12.36
CA LEU A 357 17.45 -6.08 -11.35
C LEU A 357 16.75 -4.73 -11.42
N LEU A 358 16.05 -4.36 -10.35
CA LEU A 358 15.47 -3.04 -10.14
C LEU A 358 16.42 -2.25 -9.25
N ILE A 359 16.89 -1.11 -9.73
CA ILE A 359 17.64 -0.14 -8.93
C ILE A 359 16.81 1.11 -8.77
N VAL A 360 16.74 1.62 -7.54
CA VAL A 360 16.04 2.86 -7.21
C VAL A 360 17.00 3.76 -6.46
N ASN A 361 17.08 5.02 -6.84
CA ASN A 361 17.86 6.05 -6.17
C ASN A 361 16.96 7.27 -5.91
N PHE A 362 16.70 7.58 -4.65
CA PHE A 362 15.94 8.76 -4.24
C PHE A 362 16.83 10.00 -4.03
N GLY A 363 18.15 9.81 -3.99
CA GLY A 363 19.13 10.85 -3.72
C GLY A 363 19.69 11.53 -4.96
N GLY A 364 20.83 12.18 -4.78
CA GLY A 364 21.61 12.79 -5.85
C GLY A 364 22.24 11.76 -6.79
N ARG A 365 22.97 12.23 -7.82
CA ARG A 365 23.71 11.33 -8.73
C ARG A 365 24.86 10.67 -7.97
N GLU A 366 24.97 9.36 -8.06
CA GLU A 366 25.99 8.58 -7.34
C GLU A 366 26.88 7.78 -8.29
N GLU A 367 28.17 7.67 -7.98
CA GLU A 367 29.09 6.71 -8.60
C GLU A 367 29.44 5.64 -7.56
N LEU A 368 29.05 4.38 -7.81
CA LEU A 368 29.29 3.27 -6.91
C LEU A 368 30.70 2.69 -7.16
N THR A 369 31.72 3.34 -6.59
CA THR A 369 33.10 2.81 -6.62
C THR A 369 33.75 2.93 -5.24
N PRO A 370 34.24 1.82 -4.64
CA PRO A 370 34.05 0.42 -5.07
C PRO A 370 32.60 -0.05 -4.84
N VAL A 371 32.22 -1.15 -5.50
CA VAL A 371 30.90 -1.80 -5.35
C VAL A 371 31.01 -3.33 -5.22
N PRO A 372 31.48 -3.84 -4.06
CA PRO A 372 31.57 -5.26 -3.80
C PRO A 372 30.20 -5.85 -3.41
N GLU A 373 29.17 -5.64 -4.24
CA GLU A 373 27.79 -6.08 -3.99
C GLU A 373 27.40 -7.23 -4.94
N PRO A 374 27.28 -8.49 -4.45
CA PRO A 374 26.96 -9.65 -5.29
C PRO A 374 25.64 -9.54 -6.05
N LEU A 375 24.62 -8.85 -5.52
CA LEU A 375 23.33 -8.71 -6.19
C LEU A 375 23.44 -7.93 -7.51
N LEU A 376 24.43 -7.04 -7.65
CA LEU A 376 24.68 -6.32 -8.90
C LEU A 376 25.43 -7.15 -9.94
N ALA A 377 25.98 -8.32 -9.58
CA ALA A 377 26.70 -9.16 -10.53
C ALA A 377 25.71 -9.79 -11.53
N PRO A 378 25.89 -9.63 -12.85
CA PRO A 378 25.02 -10.27 -13.82
C PRO A 378 25.13 -11.81 -13.72
N PRO A 379 24.09 -12.55 -14.17
CA PRO A 379 24.18 -14.00 -14.32
C PRO A 379 25.40 -14.46 -15.13
N ALA A 380 25.75 -15.74 -15.04
CA ALA A 380 26.89 -16.31 -15.76
C ALA A 380 26.82 -15.99 -17.26
N ASP A 381 27.95 -15.58 -17.84
CA ASP A 381 28.08 -15.21 -19.25
C ASP A 381 27.18 -14.07 -19.75
N CYS A 382 26.62 -13.26 -18.84
CA CYS A 382 25.77 -12.11 -19.14
C CYS A 382 26.39 -10.76 -18.74
N THR A 383 25.82 -9.69 -19.30
CA THR A 383 25.90 -8.28 -18.87
C THR A 383 24.49 -7.78 -18.60
N TRP A 384 24.36 -6.66 -17.89
CA TRP A 384 23.07 -5.99 -17.73
C TRP A 384 22.77 -5.09 -18.93
N GLU A 385 21.53 -5.12 -19.38
CA GLU A 385 20.96 -4.20 -20.36
C GLU A 385 19.78 -3.48 -19.71
N ILE A 386 19.69 -2.16 -19.90
CA ILE A 386 18.55 -1.37 -19.41
C ILE A 386 17.30 -1.80 -20.19
N LEU A 387 16.35 -2.39 -19.46
CA LEU A 387 15.03 -2.76 -19.95
C LEU A 387 14.06 -1.56 -19.87
N TRP A 388 14.15 -0.78 -18.79
CA TRP A 388 13.27 0.36 -18.55
C TRP A 388 13.93 1.40 -17.64
N THR A 389 13.56 2.67 -17.79
CA THR A 389 14.03 3.77 -16.93
C THR A 389 12.94 4.83 -16.70
N SER A 390 12.85 5.31 -15.46
CA SER A 390 11.99 6.43 -15.06
C SER A 390 12.40 7.77 -15.69
N ASP A 391 13.63 7.88 -16.19
CA ASP A 391 14.18 9.12 -16.75
C ASP A 391 13.83 9.33 -18.21
N SER A 392 13.10 8.41 -18.83
CA SER A 392 12.59 8.59 -20.18
C SER A 392 11.82 9.91 -20.31
N ARG A 393 12.11 10.66 -21.40
CA ARG A 393 11.41 11.91 -21.75
C ARG A 393 9.90 11.71 -21.88
N ARG A 394 9.47 10.47 -22.19
CA ARG A 394 8.06 10.05 -22.25
C ARG A 394 7.31 10.23 -20.92
N TYR A 395 8.03 10.20 -19.81
CA TYR A 395 7.50 10.34 -18.45
C TYR A 395 7.86 11.72 -17.84
N GLY A 396 8.38 12.65 -18.64
CA GLY A 396 8.85 13.95 -18.14
C GLY A 396 10.23 13.91 -17.47
N GLY A 397 10.99 12.82 -17.64
CA GLY A 397 12.37 12.70 -17.15
C GLY A 397 13.41 13.45 -18.00
N PRO A 398 14.66 13.55 -17.53
CA PRO A 398 15.74 14.28 -18.21
C PRO A 398 16.28 13.58 -19.46
N GLY A 399 15.96 12.29 -19.66
CA GLY A 399 16.48 11.43 -20.72
C GLY A 399 17.31 10.28 -20.15
N ALA A 400 17.25 9.12 -20.81
CA ALA A 400 18.02 7.95 -20.42
C ALA A 400 19.54 8.18 -20.62
N VAL A 401 20.34 7.73 -19.66
CA VAL A 401 21.80 7.71 -19.75
C VAL A 401 22.24 6.25 -19.74
N ASP A 402 23.12 5.88 -20.67
CA ASP A 402 23.73 4.55 -20.66
C ASP A 402 24.63 4.39 -19.44
N ILE A 403 24.42 3.31 -18.69
CA ILE A 403 25.22 2.97 -17.52
C ILE A 403 26.17 1.85 -17.94
N ASP A 404 27.47 2.13 -17.94
CA ASP A 404 28.49 1.12 -18.19
C ASP A 404 28.67 0.21 -16.97
N THR A 405 27.80 -0.79 -16.86
CA THR A 405 27.81 -1.76 -15.74
C THR A 405 29.07 -2.64 -15.68
N ASP A 406 29.88 -2.71 -16.74
CA ASP A 406 31.12 -3.48 -16.76
C ASP A 406 32.33 -2.67 -16.22
N GLU A 407 32.25 -1.34 -16.24
CA GLU A 407 33.29 -0.45 -15.69
C GLU A 407 32.86 0.28 -14.41
N LYS A 408 31.69 0.93 -14.43
CA LYS A 408 31.22 1.85 -13.39
C LYS A 408 29.71 1.89 -13.28
N TRP A 409 29.21 1.59 -12.09
CA TRP A 409 27.82 1.85 -11.73
C TRP A 409 27.62 3.33 -11.42
N VAL A 410 27.02 4.07 -12.35
CA VAL A 410 26.60 5.47 -12.16
C VAL A 410 25.08 5.50 -12.07
N LEU A 411 24.56 5.85 -10.90
CA LEU A 411 23.12 5.98 -10.68
C LEU A 411 22.68 7.42 -10.94
N PRO A 412 21.74 7.67 -11.87
CA PRO A 412 21.13 8.99 -12.01
C PRO A 412 20.42 9.40 -10.73
N ALA A 413 20.36 10.70 -10.46
CA ALA A 413 19.63 11.25 -9.33
C ALA A 413 18.13 10.95 -9.48
N GLU A 414 17.45 10.66 -8.37
CA GLU A 414 15.98 10.55 -8.32
C GLU A 414 15.38 9.66 -9.43
N SER A 415 15.91 8.45 -9.59
CA SER A 415 15.61 7.58 -10.71
C SER A 415 15.35 6.12 -10.31
N ALA A 416 14.63 5.40 -11.17
CA ALA A 416 14.46 3.97 -11.11
C ALA A 416 14.83 3.34 -12.47
N LEU A 417 15.53 2.22 -12.41
CA LEU A 417 16.10 1.52 -13.56
C LEU A 417 15.79 0.03 -13.43
N VAL A 418 15.30 -0.58 -14.49
CA VAL A 418 15.12 -2.03 -14.58
C VAL A 418 16.12 -2.56 -15.58
N PHE A 419 16.87 -3.57 -15.18
CA PHE A 419 17.80 -4.28 -16.03
C PHE A 419 17.35 -5.72 -16.28
N ARG A 420 17.71 -6.23 -17.45
CA ARG A 420 17.63 -7.64 -17.81
C ARG A 420 19.00 -8.17 -18.22
N PRO A 421 19.28 -9.47 -18.07
CA PRO A 421 20.50 -10.06 -18.57
C PRO A 421 20.51 -10.08 -20.10
N GLN A 422 21.64 -9.72 -20.68
CA GLN A 422 21.95 -9.91 -22.09
C GLN A 422 23.22 -10.75 -22.20
N ARG A 423 23.23 -11.77 -23.07
CA ARG A 423 24.42 -12.58 -23.30
C ARG A 423 25.60 -11.69 -23.72
N ARG A 424 26.75 -11.91 -23.09
CA ARG A 424 27.99 -11.18 -23.41
C ARG A 424 28.33 -11.35 -24.89
N LYS A 425 28.48 -10.22 -25.58
CA LYS A 425 28.99 -10.19 -26.97
C LYS A 425 30.52 -10.19 -27.03
N GLN A 426 31.18 -9.75 -25.94
CA GLN A 426 32.63 -9.66 -25.83
C GLN A 426 33.13 -10.48 -24.63
N PRO A 427 34.32 -11.09 -24.72
CA PRO A 427 34.92 -11.81 -23.59
C PRO A 427 35.21 -10.86 -22.42
N ARG A 428 35.13 -11.37 -21.19
CA ARG A 428 35.50 -10.62 -19.98
C ARG A 428 36.92 -10.08 -20.09
N LYS A 429 37.12 -8.80 -19.72
CA LYS A 429 38.47 -8.21 -19.61
C LYS A 429 39.30 -9.06 -18.64
N GLN A 430 40.50 -9.46 -19.07
CA GLN A 430 41.38 -10.21 -18.18
C GLN A 430 41.92 -9.29 -17.08
N PRO A 431 42.06 -9.79 -15.83
CA PRO A 431 42.66 -9.02 -14.77
C PRO A 431 44.10 -8.63 -15.14
N LYS A 432 44.57 -7.50 -14.62
CA LYS A 432 45.99 -7.13 -14.72
C LYS A 432 46.84 -8.28 -14.16
N ARG A 433 47.90 -8.68 -14.87
CA ARG A 433 48.88 -9.64 -14.35
C ARG A 433 49.44 -9.07 -13.03
N ARG A 434 49.36 -9.87 -11.97
CA ARG A 434 49.85 -9.50 -10.63
C ARG A 434 51.36 -9.54 -10.58
#